data_AF-A0A2U9PYT0-F1
#
_entry.id   AF-A0A2U9PYT0-F1
#
_cell.length_a   1.000
_cell.length_b   1.000
_cell.length_c   1.000
_cell.angle_alpha   90.00
_cell.angle_beta   90.00
_cell.angle_gamma   90.00
#
_symmetry.space_group_name_H-M   'P 1'
#
loop_
_entity.id
_entity.type
_entity.pdbx_description
1 polymer ?
#
loop_
_entity_poly.entity_id
_entity_poly.type
_entity_poly.pdbx_seq_one_letter_code
_entity_poly.pdbx_strand_id
1 'polypeptide(L)'
;MTWAALCLAGALLIAPARARARALRTTTPRRERAASGTDDPLAAASTFDLFAACLTAGMAVSTAAAAAAQTAPTPLAQALIRASDLLALGADPMTAWSSGVETQDKNVEALLRMARRSAASGTALAHGVSELAAQSRHDVAAAADAAAERAGVLVAGPLGLCYLPAFVCLGIVPVVVGLAGDVLGAGLL
;
A
#
# COMPACT_ATOMS: atom_id res chain seq x y z
N MET A 1 47.36 12.52 4.80
CA MET A 1 46.44 12.15 5.91
C MET A 1 45.33 13.17 6.14
N THR A 2 45.57 14.47 5.94
CA THR A 2 44.59 15.56 6.15
C THR A 2 43.43 15.57 5.14
N TRP A 3 43.67 15.20 3.88
CA TRP A 3 42.63 15.19 2.84
C TRP A 3 41.55 14.13 3.05
N ALA A 4 41.92 12.95 3.55
CA ALA A 4 40.95 11.91 3.90
C ALA A 4 40.00 12.37 5.02
N ALA A 5 40.52 13.09 6.03
CA ALA A 5 39.74 13.65 7.12
C ALA A 5 38.79 14.77 6.65
N LEU A 6 39.24 15.62 5.70
CA LEU A 6 38.42 16.68 5.11
C LEU A 6 37.27 16.13 4.26
N CYS A 7 37.50 15.09 3.46
CA CYS A 7 36.45 14.43 2.68
C CYS A 7 35.40 13.75 3.59
N LEU A 8 35.85 13.13 4.68
CA LEU A 8 34.96 12.47 5.64
C LEU A 8 34.11 13.48 6.42
N ALA A 9 34.69 14.63 6.79
CA ALA A 9 33.95 15.74 7.40
C ALA A 9 32.90 16.36 6.47
N GLY A 10 33.24 16.54 5.18
CA GLY A 10 32.30 17.02 4.16
C GLY A 10 31.12 16.08 3.92
N ALA A 11 31.39 14.77 3.85
CA ALA A 11 30.36 13.74 3.68
C ALA A 11 29.38 13.69 4.86
N LEU A 12 29.87 13.89 6.09
CA LEU A 12 28.97 14.00 7.25
C LEU A 12 28.08 15.24 7.14
N LEU A 13 28.61 16.40 6.73
CA LEU A 13 27.84 17.66 6.68
C LEU A 13 26.71 17.67 5.63
N ILE A 14 26.84 16.90 4.55
CA ILE A 14 25.84 16.82 3.46
C ILE A 14 24.71 15.82 3.77
N ALA A 15 24.89 14.95 4.77
CA ALA A 15 23.86 13.99 5.15
C ALA A 15 22.57 14.73 5.60
N PRO A 16 21.44 14.58 4.89
CA PRO A 16 20.22 15.31 5.22
C PRO A 16 19.76 14.93 6.62
N ALA A 17 19.38 15.91 7.44
CA ALA A 17 18.99 15.72 8.84
C ALA A 17 17.90 14.64 9.04
N ARG A 18 17.09 14.38 8.00
CA ARG A 18 16.08 13.30 7.97
C ARG A 18 16.68 11.89 7.99
N ALA A 19 17.84 11.67 7.36
CA ALA A 19 18.56 10.40 7.40
C ALA A 19 19.16 10.12 8.79
N ARG A 20 19.71 11.15 9.44
CA ARG A 20 20.21 11.06 10.82
C ARG A 20 19.10 10.77 11.83
N ALA A 21 17.94 11.43 11.69
CA ALA A 21 16.79 11.21 12.58
C ALA A 21 16.17 9.82 12.42
N ARG A 22 16.27 9.20 11.23
CA ARG A 22 15.73 7.86 10.97
C ARG A 22 16.72 6.75 11.35
N ALA A 23 18.03 6.98 11.25
CA ALA A 23 19.06 6.05 11.73
C ALA A 23 19.09 5.93 13.27
N LEU A 24 18.71 6.99 13.99
CA LEU A 24 18.57 6.99 15.45
C LEU A 24 17.24 6.38 15.95
N ARG A 25 16.28 6.14 15.05
CA ARG A 25 15.07 5.40 15.39
C ARG A 25 15.36 3.92 15.25
N THR A 26 15.74 3.30 16.36
CA THR A 26 15.70 1.85 16.52
C THR A 26 14.27 1.38 16.26
N THR A 27 13.98 0.97 15.03
CA THR A 27 12.85 0.12 14.70
C THR A 27 13.09 -1.21 15.40
N THR A 28 12.67 -1.29 16.66
CA THR A 28 12.35 -2.58 17.24
C THR A 28 11.22 -3.14 16.38
N PRO A 29 11.39 -4.29 15.69
CA PRO A 29 10.26 -4.95 15.07
C PRO A 29 9.41 -5.41 16.25
N ARG A 30 8.42 -4.58 16.61
CA ARG A 30 7.42 -4.95 17.59
C ARG A 30 6.66 -6.09 16.96
N ARG A 31 7.08 -7.30 17.32
CA ARG A 31 6.42 -8.56 16.99
C ARG A 31 4.93 -8.33 17.16
N GLU A 32 4.28 -8.35 16.02
CA GLU A 32 2.91 -7.99 15.74
C GLU A 32 2.02 -8.92 16.57
N ARG A 33 1.78 -8.54 17.82
CA ARG A 33 0.76 -9.14 18.65
C ARG A 33 -0.56 -8.67 18.05
N ALA A 34 -1.18 -9.56 17.26
CA ALA A 34 -2.57 -9.52 16.82
C ALA A 34 -3.07 -8.08 16.61
N ALA A 35 -2.83 -7.55 15.40
CA ALA A 35 -3.53 -6.36 14.95
C ALA A 35 -5.02 -6.61 15.19
N SER A 36 -5.59 -5.87 16.14
CA SER A 36 -7.02 -5.60 16.22
C SER A 36 -7.54 -5.42 14.79
N GLY A 37 -8.63 -6.11 14.42
CA GLY A 37 -9.15 -6.24 13.04
C GLY A 37 -9.50 -4.94 12.30
N THR A 38 -9.05 -3.79 12.78
CA THR A 38 -9.14 -2.47 12.18
C THR A 38 -8.08 -2.23 11.08
N ASP A 39 -6.94 -2.95 11.11
CA ASP A 39 -5.81 -2.66 10.20
C ASP A 39 -5.52 -3.77 9.16
N ASP A 40 -6.33 -4.84 9.08
CA ASP A 40 -6.14 -5.88 8.06
C ASP A 40 -6.51 -5.32 6.65
N PRO A 41 -5.54 -5.17 5.72
CA PRO A 41 -5.82 -4.66 4.39
C PRO A 41 -6.77 -5.55 3.59
N LEU A 42 -6.89 -6.84 3.93
CA LEU A 42 -7.73 -7.83 3.27
C LEU A 42 -9.12 -8.01 3.92
N ALA A 43 -9.44 -7.25 4.97
CA ALA A 43 -10.71 -7.42 5.68
C ALA A 43 -11.92 -7.11 4.79
N ALA A 44 -11.83 -6.09 3.93
CA ALA A 44 -12.88 -5.78 2.96
C ALA A 44 -13.06 -6.91 1.93
N ALA A 45 -11.96 -7.42 1.36
CA ALA A 45 -11.98 -8.54 0.42
C ALA A 45 -12.64 -9.78 1.05
N SER A 46 -12.24 -10.15 2.27
CA SER A 46 -12.78 -11.29 3.00
C SER A 46 -14.29 -11.14 3.28
N THR A 47 -14.74 -9.92 3.56
CA THR A 47 -16.16 -9.60 3.74
C THR A 47 -16.94 -9.79 2.45
N PHE A 48 -16.38 -9.32 1.32
CA PHE A 48 -16.99 -9.51 0.01
C PHE A 48 -17.03 -10.99 -0.38
N ASP A 49 -15.98 -11.76 -0.12
CA ASP A 49 -15.98 -13.21 -0.34
C ASP A 49 -17.07 -13.91 0.46
N LEU A 50 -17.22 -13.57 1.75
CA LEU A 50 -18.27 -14.12 2.59
C LEU A 50 -19.65 -13.77 2.04
N PHE A 51 -19.86 -12.50 1.69
CA PHE A 51 -21.14 -12.05 1.15
C PHE A 51 -21.47 -12.75 -0.19
N ALA A 52 -20.50 -12.86 -1.09
CA ALA A 52 -20.65 -13.58 -2.35
C ALA A 52 -20.97 -15.06 -2.11
N ALA A 53 -20.25 -15.73 -1.21
CA ALA A 53 -20.50 -17.13 -0.85
C ALA A 53 -21.91 -17.34 -0.30
N CYS A 54 -22.37 -16.44 0.57
CA CYS A 54 -23.74 -16.45 1.09
C CYS A 54 -24.79 -16.32 -0.02
N LEU A 55 -24.60 -15.39 -0.96
CA LEU A 55 -25.51 -15.19 -2.08
C LEU A 55 -25.51 -16.37 -3.06
N THR A 56 -24.33 -16.93 -3.37
CA THR A 56 -24.19 -18.11 -4.23
C THR A 56 -24.81 -19.36 -3.58
N ALA A 57 -24.80 -19.45 -2.25
CA ALA A 57 -25.50 -20.50 -1.50
C ALA A 57 -27.04 -20.32 -1.50
N GLY A 58 -27.55 -19.25 -2.10
CA GLY A 58 -28.99 -18.99 -2.22
C GLY A 58 -29.62 -18.30 -1.01
N MET A 59 -28.83 -17.74 -0.08
CA MET A 59 -29.40 -16.93 1.00
C MET A 59 -30.07 -15.66 0.46
N ALA A 60 -31.12 -15.23 1.16
CA ALA A 60 -31.74 -13.94 0.89
C ALA A 60 -30.71 -12.81 1.11
N VAL A 61 -30.77 -11.77 0.27
CA VAL A 61 -29.80 -10.67 0.28
C VAL A 61 -29.71 -9.99 1.65
N SER A 62 -30.84 -9.81 2.35
CA SER A 62 -30.88 -9.28 3.71
C SER A 62 -30.08 -10.15 4.69
N THR A 63 -30.33 -11.45 4.71
CA THR A 63 -29.63 -12.41 5.59
C THR A 63 -28.15 -12.54 5.26
N ALA A 64 -27.80 -12.53 3.97
CA ALA A 64 -26.42 -12.59 3.52
C ALA A 64 -25.64 -11.32 3.89
N ALA A 65 -26.26 -10.14 3.78
CA ALA A 65 -25.65 -8.87 4.20
C ALA A 65 -25.45 -8.81 5.72
N ALA A 66 -26.43 -9.27 6.51
CA ALA A 66 -26.31 -9.37 7.96
C ALA A 66 -25.20 -10.36 8.39
N ALA A 67 -25.06 -11.48 7.68
CA ALA A 67 -23.97 -12.43 7.91
C ALA A 67 -22.60 -11.82 7.63
N ALA A 68 -22.44 -11.16 6.47
CA ALA A 68 -21.21 -10.48 6.08
C ALA A 68 -20.82 -9.33 7.02
N ALA A 69 -21.80 -8.60 7.57
CA ALA A 69 -21.53 -7.51 8.49
C ALA A 69 -20.78 -7.93 9.76
N GLN A 70 -20.90 -9.19 10.20
CA GLN A 70 -20.26 -9.68 11.43
C GLN A 70 -18.73 -9.73 11.33
N THR A 71 -18.19 -9.87 10.13
CA THR A 71 -16.73 -9.91 9.87
C THR A 71 -16.23 -8.63 9.20
N ALA A 72 -17.12 -7.66 8.96
CA ALA A 72 -16.81 -6.48 8.17
C ALA A 72 -16.08 -5.40 8.99
N PRO A 73 -15.15 -4.66 8.36
CA PRO A 73 -14.66 -3.40 8.92
C PRO A 73 -15.81 -2.43 9.22
N THR A 74 -15.69 -1.63 10.28
CA THR A 74 -16.76 -0.77 10.80
C THR A 74 -17.55 0.00 9.74
N PRO A 75 -16.92 0.70 8.77
CA PRO A 75 -17.67 1.46 7.75
C PRO A 75 -18.51 0.54 6.85
N LEU A 76 -17.97 -0.62 6.49
CA LEU A 76 -18.63 -1.61 5.63
C LEU A 76 -19.73 -2.36 6.40
N ALA A 77 -19.48 -2.69 7.67
CA ALA A 77 -20.47 -3.29 8.57
C ALA A 77 -21.70 -2.40 8.69
N GLN A 78 -21.53 -1.09 8.88
CA GLN A 78 -22.65 -0.15 8.99
C GLN A 78 -23.51 -0.10 7.72
N ALA A 79 -22.87 -0.11 6.54
CA ALA A 79 -23.59 -0.15 5.27
C ALA A 79 -24.35 -1.46 5.08
N LEU A 80 -23.73 -2.60 5.41
CA LEU A 80 -24.34 -3.92 5.29
C LEU A 80 -25.51 -4.12 6.27
N ILE A 81 -25.37 -3.69 7.53
CA ILE A 81 -26.43 -3.77 8.55
C ILE A 81 -27.63 -2.93 8.12
N ARG A 82 -27.39 -1.70 7.68
CA ARG A 82 -28.48 -0.84 7.22
C ARG A 82 -29.21 -1.46 6.03
N ALA A 83 -28.46 -1.97 5.04
CA ALA A 83 -29.06 -2.61 3.89
C ALA A 83 -29.82 -3.88 4.29
N SER A 84 -29.29 -4.69 5.22
CA SER A 84 -29.97 -5.88 5.70
C SER A 84 -31.29 -5.54 6.39
N ASP A 85 -31.31 -4.52 7.24
CA ASP A 85 -32.50 -4.12 7.99
C ASP A 85 -33.58 -3.58 7.05
N LEU A 86 -33.21 -2.71 6.10
CA LEU A 86 -34.16 -2.16 5.12
C LEU A 86 -34.73 -3.25 4.20
N LEU A 87 -33.88 -4.16 3.72
CA LEU A 87 -34.34 -5.28 2.88
C LEU A 87 -35.20 -6.27 3.67
N ALA A 88 -34.90 -6.51 4.95
CA ALA A 88 -35.72 -7.35 5.81
C ALA A 88 -37.11 -6.75 6.07
N LEU A 89 -37.22 -5.41 6.07
CA LEU A 89 -38.49 -4.67 6.13
C LEU A 89 -39.21 -4.58 4.77
N GLY A 90 -38.65 -5.14 3.70
CA GLY A 90 -39.24 -5.11 2.36
C GLY A 90 -39.07 -3.78 1.62
N ALA A 91 -38.11 -2.95 2.03
CA ALA A 91 -37.80 -1.71 1.33
C ALA A 91 -37.31 -1.99 -0.10
N ASP A 92 -37.51 -1.02 -0.99
CA ASP A 92 -36.98 -1.06 -2.34
C ASP A 92 -35.44 -1.25 -2.33
N PRO A 93 -34.89 -2.20 -3.11
CA PRO A 93 -33.45 -2.47 -3.12
C PRO A 93 -32.58 -1.26 -3.47
N MET A 94 -33.03 -0.36 -4.35
CA MET A 94 -32.26 0.85 -4.67
C MET A 94 -32.14 1.78 -3.47
N THR A 95 -33.21 1.85 -2.67
CA THR A 95 -33.27 2.62 -1.43
C THR A 95 -32.43 1.96 -0.33
N ALA A 96 -32.47 0.63 -0.20
CA ALA A 96 -31.68 -0.10 0.79
C ALA A 96 -30.17 0.05 0.58
N TRP A 97 -29.73 0.09 -0.68
CA TRP A 97 -28.33 0.31 -1.07
C TRP A 97 -27.98 1.78 -1.32
N SER A 98 -28.81 2.71 -0.87
CA SER A 98 -28.50 4.13 -0.94
C SER A 98 -27.50 4.55 0.15
N SER A 99 -26.56 5.43 -0.22
CA SER A 99 -25.76 6.15 0.78
C SER A 99 -26.70 7.08 1.53
N GLY A 100 -26.85 6.91 2.84
CA GLY A 100 -27.45 7.95 3.69
C GLY A 100 -26.50 8.50 4.74
N VAL A 101 -25.19 8.25 4.59
CA VAL A 101 -24.12 8.97 5.27
C VAL A 101 -22.99 9.11 4.26
N GLU A 102 -22.43 10.31 4.14
CA GLU A 102 -21.27 10.54 3.29
C GLU A 102 -20.06 9.83 3.88
N THR A 103 -19.58 8.79 3.18
CA THR A 103 -18.44 7.97 3.60
C THR A 103 -17.26 8.23 2.65
N GLN A 104 -16.06 8.36 3.21
CA GLN A 104 -14.83 8.48 2.43
C GLN A 104 -14.21 7.10 2.12
N ASP A 105 -14.84 6.02 2.58
CA ASP A 105 -14.36 4.66 2.34
C ASP A 105 -14.71 4.19 0.91
N LYS A 106 -13.67 3.99 0.09
CA LYS A 106 -13.76 3.55 -1.30
C LYS A 106 -14.46 2.20 -1.44
N ASN A 107 -14.29 1.29 -0.47
CA ASN A 107 -14.89 -0.05 -0.51
C ASN A 107 -16.40 0.02 -0.29
N VAL A 108 -16.85 0.87 0.64
CA VAL A 108 -18.27 1.10 0.90
C VAL A 108 -18.93 1.72 -0.33
N GLU A 109 -18.33 2.77 -0.86
CA GLU A 109 -18.81 3.48 -2.03
C GLU A 109 -18.87 2.55 -3.28
N ALA A 110 -17.86 1.70 -3.48
CA ALA A 110 -17.86 0.70 -4.54
C ALA A 110 -18.96 -0.36 -4.35
N LEU A 111 -19.14 -0.87 -3.13
CA LEU A 111 -20.20 -1.81 -2.79
C LEU A 111 -21.58 -1.20 -3.06
N LEU A 112 -21.89 -0.02 -2.52
CA LEU A 112 -23.20 0.62 -2.67
C LEU A 112 -23.53 0.90 -4.14
N ARG A 113 -22.55 1.39 -4.91
CA ARG A 113 -22.73 1.66 -6.34
C ARG A 113 -22.95 0.38 -7.15
N MET A 114 -22.18 -0.68 -6.87
CA MET A 114 -22.36 -1.97 -7.53
C MET A 114 -23.69 -2.61 -7.13
N ALA A 115 -24.01 -2.63 -5.84
CA ALA A 115 -25.23 -3.22 -5.32
C ALA A 115 -26.47 -2.55 -5.89
N ARG A 116 -26.50 -1.22 -6.01
CA ARG A 116 -27.57 -0.50 -6.73
C ARG A 116 -27.73 -0.93 -8.19
N ARG A 117 -26.63 -1.19 -8.91
CA ARG A 117 -26.71 -1.64 -10.32
C ARG A 117 -27.21 -3.09 -10.44
N SER A 118 -26.97 -3.92 -9.44
CA SER A 118 -27.32 -5.34 -9.43
C SER A 118 -28.49 -5.68 -8.49
N ALA A 119 -29.16 -4.69 -7.91
CA ALA A 119 -30.07 -4.85 -6.78
C ALA A 119 -31.29 -5.73 -7.08
N ALA A 120 -31.68 -5.80 -8.36
CA ALA A 120 -32.80 -6.61 -8.82
C ALA A 120 -32.51 -8.12 -8.87
N SER A 121 -31.24 -8.55 -8.77
CA SER A 121 -30.86 -9.95 -8.90
C SER A 121 -29.76 -10.34 -7.91
N GLY A 122 -30.05 -11.29 -7.01
CA GLY A 122 -29.08 -11.81 -6.05
C GLY A 122 -27.88 -12.52 -6.72
N THR A 123 -28.07 -13.12 -7.88
CA THR A 123 -26.97 -13.75 -8.65
C THR A 123 -26.06 -12.70 -9.27
N ALA A 124 -26.63 -11.62 -9.83
CA ALA A 124 -25.85 -10.49 -10.35
C ALA A 124 -25.10 -9.77 -9.22
N LEU A 125 -25.71 -9.69 -8.03
CA LEU A 125 -25.06 -9.17 -6.83
C LEU A 125 -23.90 -10.08 -6.39
N ALA A 126 -24.08 -11.40 -6.36
CA ALA A 126 -23.01 -12.34 -6.02
C ALA A 126 -21.79 -12.17 -6.93
N HIS A 127 -21.99 -12.10 -8.24
CA HIS A 127 -20.92 -11.86 -9.21
C HIS A 127 -20.26 -10.49 -9.02
N GLY A 128 -21.05 -9.44 -8.81
CA GLY A 128 -20.52 -8.09 -8.61
C GLY A 128 -19.69 -7.96 -7.32
N VAL A 129 -20.09 -8.65 -6.26
CA VAL A 129 -19.35 -8.68 -4.99
C VAL A 129 -18.08 -9.53 -5.12
N SER A 130 -18.11 -10.67 -5.83
CA SER A 130 -16.89 -11.46 -6.06
C SER A 130 -15.84 -10.69 -6.86
N GLU A 131 -16.28 -9.89 -7.84
CA GLU A 131 -15.37 -9.00 -8.59
C GLU A 131 -14.79 -7.93 -7.67
N LEU A 132 -15.59 -7.36 -6.77
CA LEU A 132 -15.12 -6.38 -5.80
C LEU A 132 -14.10 -6.98 -4.81
N ALA A 133 -14.26 -8.26 -4.43
CA ALA A 133 -13.28 -8.99 -3.64
C ALA A 133 -11.94 -9.13 -4.38
N ALA A 134 -11.98 -9.53 -5.66
CA ALA A 134 -10.80 -9.64 -6.51
C ALA A 134 -10.10 -8.29 -6.67
N GLN A 135 -10.86 -7.22 -6.96
CA GLN A 135 -10.32 -5.87 -7.08
C GLN A 135 -9.67 -5.40 -5.77
N SER A 136 -10.30 -5.63 -4.62
CA SER A 136 -9.73 -5.26 -3.32
C SER A 136 -8.39 -5.97 -3.07
N ARG A 137 -8.27 -7.27 -3.41
CA ARG A 137 -6.99 -7.99 -3.33
C ARG A 137 -5.94 -7.42 -4.28
N HIS A 138 -6.33 -7.08 -5.51
CA HIS A 138 -5.43 -6.45 -6.48
C HIS A 138 -4.92 -5.09 -6.00
N ASP A 139 -5.78 -4.26 -5.40
CA ASP A 139 -5.39 -2.95 -4.88
C ASP A 139 -4.38 -3.10 -3.73
N VAL A 140 -4.59 -4.07 -2.83
CA VAL A 140 -3.66 -4.40 -1.74
C VAL A 140 -2.32 -4.89 -2.29
N ALA A 141 -2.33 -5.80 -3.27
CA ALA A 141 -1.12 -6.32 -3.89
C ALA A 141 -0.33 -5.20 -4.60
N ALA A 142 -1.01 -4.35 -5.38
CA ALA A 142 -0.38 -3.22 -6.05
C ALA A 142 0.25 -2.22 -5.06
N ALA A 143 -0.39 -1.99 -3.91
CA ALA A 143 0.18 -1.16 -2.86
C ALA A 143 1.44 -1.79 -2.23
N ALA A 144 1.44 -3.11 -2.04
CA ALA A 144 2.59 -3.86 -1.52
C ALA A 144 3.76 -3.84 -2.51
N ASP A 145 3.51 -4.05 -3.79
CA ASP A 145 4.53 -3.98 -4.85
C ASP A 145 5.14 -2.59 -4.94
N ALA A 146 4.31 -1.54 -4.94
CA ALA A 146 4.78 -0.16 -4.93
C ALA A 146 5.63 0.17 -3.68
N ALA A 147 5.31 -0.45 -2.52
CA ALA A 147 6.13 -0.31 -1.32
C ALA A 147 7.48 -1.04 -1.45
N ALA A 148 7.50 -2.22 -2.05
CA ALA A 148 8.72 -2.98 -2.32
C ALA A 148 9.68 -2.24 -3.28
N GLU A 149 9.16 -1.66 -4.35
CA GLU A 149 9.95 -0.85 -5.29
C GLU A 149 10.59 0.37 -4.60
N ARG A 150 9.81 1.07 -3.76
CA ARG A 150 10.32 2.22 -2.98
C ARG A 150 11.37 1.80 -1.96
N ALA A 151 11.24 0.61 -1.38
CA ALA A 151 12.25 0.07 -0.47
C ALA A 151 13.59 -0.13 -1.19
N GLY A 152 13.58 -0.64 -2.43
CA GLY A 152 14.79 -0.78 -3.25
C GLY A 152 15.53 0.55 -3.43
N VAL A 153 14.81 1.63 -3.77
CA VAL A 153 15.39 2.97 -3.91
C VAL A 153 15.95 3.48 -2.58
N LEU A 154 15.22 3.29 -1.48
CA LEU A 154 15.64 3.72 -0.15
C LEU A 154 16.88 2.97 0.35
N VAL A 155 17.08 1.72 -0.06
CA VAL A 155 18.26 0.91 0.29
C VAL A 155 19.45 1.23 -0.62
N ALA A 156 19.23 1.37 -1.93
CA ALA A 156 20.31 1.64 -2.90
C ALA A 156 20.84 3.09 -2.80
N GLY A 157 19.98 4.07 -2.51
CA GLY A 157 20.35 5.48 -2.40
C GLY A 157 21.56 5.77 -1.48
N PRO A 158 21.57 5.34 -0.21
CA PRO A 158 22.71 5.57 0.69
C PRO A 158 23.97 4.82 0.25
N LEU A 159 23.85 3.63 -0.33
CA LEU A 159 25.00 2.88 -0.87
C LEU A 159 25.64 3.62 -2.05
N GLY A 160 24.83 4.13 -2.98
CA GLY A 160 25.33 4.95 -4.09
C GLY A 160 26.02 6.23 -3.60
N LEU A 161 25.44 6.90 -2.58
CA LEU A 161 26.04 8.08 -1.96
C LEU A 161 27.40 7.78 -1.32
N CYS A 162 27.56 6.60 -0.70
CA CYS A 162 28.83 6.16 -0.12
C CYS A 162 29.85 5.71 -1.19
N TYR A 163 29.41 5.11 -2.30
CA TYR A 163 30.30 4.59 -3.34
C TYR A 163 30.91 5.69 -4.20
N LEU A 164 30.16 6.75 -4.48
CA LEU A 164 30.60 7.85 -5.34
C LEU A 164 31.96 8.47 -4.94
N PRO A 165 32.20 8.88 -3.67
CA PRO A 165 33.50 9.41 -3.27
C PRO A 165 34.63 8.38 -3.34
N ALA A 166 34.36 7.11 -2.99
CA ALA A 166 35.37 6.05 -3.08
C ALA A 166 35.80 5.80 -4.54
N PHE A 167 34.84 5.78 -5.47
CA PHE A 167 35.12 5.64 -6.90
C PHE A 167 35.95 6.80 -7.46
N VAL A 168 35.69 8.03 -7.04
CA VAL A 168 36.49 9.20 -7.46
C VAL A 168 37.94 9.08 -6.97
N CYS A 169 38.14 8.81 -5.68
CA CYS A 169 39.48 8.73 -5.08
C CYS A 169 40.29 7.54 -5.59
N LEU A 170 39.67 6.38 -5.76
CA LEU A 170 40.38 5.14 -6.12
C LEU A 170 40.41 4.88 -7.63
N GLY A 171 39.42 5.38 -8.38
CA GLY A 171 39.29 5.13 -9.83
C GLY A 171 39.73 6.31 -10.69
N ILE A 172 39.06 7.46 -10.54
CA ILE A 172 39.24 8.60 -11.47
C ILE A 172 40.56 9.33 -11.23
N VAL A 173 40.87 9.67 -9.97
CA VAL A 173 42.05 10.49 -9.64
C VAL A 173 43.36 9.86 -10.14
N PRO A 174 43.65 8.56 -9.91
CA PRO A 174 44.90 7.96 -10.38
C PRO A 174 45.03 7.96 -11.91
N VAL A 175 43.93 7.74 -12.62
CA VAL A 175 43.90 7.70 -14.09
C VAL A 175 44.17 9.09 -14.67
N VAL A 176 43.54 10.13 -14.14
CA VAL A 176 43.76 11.52 -14.59
C VAL A 176 45.20 11.96 -14.32
N VAL A 177 45.76 11.59 -13.16
CA VAL A 177 47.16 11.90 -12.82
C VAL A 177 48.13 11.19 -13.76
N GLY A 178 47.89 9.91 -14.06
CA GLY A 178 48.73 9.16 -15.02
C GLY A 178 48.69 9.76 -16.42
N LEU A 179 47.49 10.03 -16.94
CA LEU A 179 47.32 10.67 -18.25
C LEU A 179 47.95 12.06 -18.31
N ALA A 180 47.70 12.94 -17.33
CA ALA A 180 48.28 14.27 -17.29
C ALA A 180 49.82 14.20 -17.26
N GLY A 181 50.40 13.24 -16.56
CA GLY A 181 51.84 12.97 -16.57
C GLY A 181 52.36 12.60 -17.96
N ASP A 182 51.69 11.69 -18.66
CA ASP A 182 52.09 11.26 -20.00
C ASP A 182 51.98 12.40 -21.04
N VAL A 183 50.93 13.22 -21.02
CA VAL A 183 50.79 14.33 -22.01
C VAL A 183 51.74 15.49 -21.74
N LEU A 184 51.97 15.85 -20.47
CA LEU A 184 52.98 16.88 -20.14
C LEU A 184 54.41 16.37 -20.38
N GLY A 185 54.66 15.06 -20.21
CA GLY A 185 55.96 14.45 -20.48
C GLY A 185 56.26 14.29 -21.98
N ALA A 186 55.27 13.95 -22.79
CA ALA A 186 55.42 13.78 -24.24
C ALA A 186 55.48 15.09 -25.04
N GLY A 187 55.05 16.22 -24.47
CA GLY A 187 55.16 17.55 -25.09
C GLY A 187 56.44 18.32 -24.77
N LEU A 188 57.31 17.77 -23.91
CA LEU A 188 58.56 18.39 -23.45
C LEU A 188 59.84 17.69 -23.97
N LEU A 189 59.69 16.80 -24.96
CA LEU A 189 60.78 16.22 -25.75
C LEU A 189 60.59 16.56 -27.23
#